data_AF-A0A9J7ZB85-F1
#
_entry.id   AF-A0A9J7ZB85-F1
#
_cell.length_a   1.000
_cell.length_b   1.000
_cell.length_c   1.000
_cell.angle_alpha   90.00
_cell.angle_beta   90.00
_cell.angle_gamma   90.00
#
_symmetry.space_group_name_H-M   'P 1'
#
loop_
_entity.id
_entity.type
_entity.pdbx_description
1 polymer ?
#
loop_
_entity_poly.entity_id
_entity_poly.type
_entity_poly.pdbx_seq_one_letter_code
_entity_poly.pdbx_strand_id
1 'polypeptide(L)'
;MACKNLYYVMQMMTYSWYMGKLQKHLPGVTFPGRWWDPVNTEEKKTFSIEQFLKHNMHRPVFVCIGLTEGDPSWKRSFSRWPWGVCEQLVPVKTPFDPEKWAHKTLELYNWSQPNDSFHPGSWERVANEEMWQARMKTAFFLFDLAENMEKEQQARLYELSYNLYCHIVDAQVDYPANWDKNLALAAEGLLRSGGRGHGLDSLLSRSIRHFSRYLQREPTDPQSKAIRSIITHLRKERDKLRDRQKG
;
A
#
# COMPACT_ATOMS: atom_id res chain seq x y z
N MET A 1 -6.23 -14.94 12.61
CA MET A 1 -6.70 -14.94 11.21
C MET A 1 -5.64 -15.66 10.39
N ALA A 2 -5.89 -16.91 9.95
CA ALA A 2 -4.86 -17.67 9.23
C ALA A 2 -4.79 -17.19 7.78
N CYS A 3 -3.82 -16.32 7.44
CA CYS A 3 -3.43 -16.13 6.04
C CYS A 3 -2.73 -17.42 5.61
N LYS A 4 -3.47 -18.37 5.05
CA LYS A 4 -2.85 -19.49 4.35
C LYS A 4 -2.32 -18.94 3.03
N ASN A 5 -1.02 -18.63 3.02
CA ASN A 5 -0.28 -18.07 1.90
C ASN A 5 -0.64 -18.75 0.58
N LEU A 6 -1.38 -18.05 -0.29
CA LEU A 6 -1.75 -18.56 -1.61
C LEU A 6 -0.60 -18.49 -2.62
N TYR A 7 0.46 -17.71 -2.37
CA TYR A 7 1.45 -17.40 -3.41
C TYR A 7 2.28 -18.62 -3.86
N TYR A 8 2.82 -19.41 -2.92
CA TYR A 8 3.49 -20.69 -3.24
C TYR A 8 2.52 -21.81 -3.66
N VAL A 9 1.22 -21.61 -3.41
CA VAL A 9 0.16 -22.57 -3.69
C VAL A 9 -0.42 -22.36 -5.09
N MET A 10 -0.49 -21.11 -5.58
CA MET A 10 -1.16 -20.76 -6.84
C MET A 10 -0.48 -21.40 -8.04
N GLN A 11 0.84 -21.29 -8.22
CA GLN A 11 1.54 -21.99 -9.30
C GLN A 11 1.27 -23.50 -9.27
N MET A 12 1.23 -24.09 -8.08
CA MET A 12 0.93 -25.51 -7.92
C MET A 12 -0.53 -25.86 -8.25
N MET A 13 -1.46 -24.90 -8.22
CA MET A 13 -2.87 -25.10 -8.64
C MET A 13 -3.02 -25.35 -10.15
N THR A 14 -1.97 -25.14 -10.95
CA THR A 14 -1.93 -25.57 -12.37
C THR A 14 -1.89 -27.09 -12.54
N TYR A 15 -1.51 -27.83 -11.49
CA TYR A 15 -1.47 -29.29 -11.51
C TYR A 15 -2.72 -29.91 -10.89
N SER A 16 -3.42 -30.73 -11.68
CA SER A 16 -4.66 -31.41 -11.25
C SER A 16 -4.49 -32.32 -10.02
N TRP A 17 -3.34 -33.00 -9.89
CA TRP A 17 -3.04 -33.84 -8.73
C TRP A 17 -2.91 -33.02 -7.44
N TYR A 18 -2.33 -31.82 -7.53
CA TYR A 18 -2.17 -30.93 -6.39
C TYR A 18 -3.51 -30.37 -5.94
N MET A 19 -4.38 -30.03 -6.90
CA MET A 19 -5.75 -29.59 -6.64
C MET A 19 -6.59 -30.64 -5.92
N GLY A 20 -6.47 -31.91 -6.32
CA GLY A 20 -7.12 -33.02 -5.62
C GLY A 20 -6.65 -33.17 -4.17
N LYS A 21 -5.38 -32.86 -3.88
CA LYS A 21 -4.87 -32.78 -2.50
C LYS A 21 -5.41 -31.55 -1.78
N LEU A 22 -5.37 -30.37 -2.42
CA LEU A 22 -5.75 -29.09 -1.82
C LEU A 22 -7.23 -29.06 -1.41
N GLN A 23 -8.13 -29.57 -2.26
CA GLN A 23 -9.56 -29.68 -2.00
C GLN A 23 -9.87 -30.46 -0.72
N LYS A 24 -9.14 -31.55 -0.45
CA LYS A 24 -9.31 -32.35 0.76
C LYS A 24 -8.91 -31.62 2.04
N HIS A 25 -7.97 -30.68 1.97
CA HIS A 25 -7.37 -30.01 3.12
C HIS A 25 -7.92 -28.59 3.37
N LEU A 26 -8.77 -28.07 2.47
CA LEU A 26 -9.40 -26.76 2.59
C LEU A 26 -10.93 -26.88 2.54
N PRO A 27 -11.56 -27.50 3.57
CA PRO A 27 -13.01 -27.58 3.64
C PRO A 27 -13.63 -26.16 3.64
N GLY A 28 -14.62 -25.97 2.78
CA GLY A 28 -15.31 -24.71 2.55
C GLY A 28 -14.71 -23.83 1.45
N VAL A 29 -13.55 -24.18 0.89
CA VAL A 29 -13.02 -23.48 -0.30
C VAL A 29 -13.55 -24.17 -1.55
N THR A 30 -14.26 -23.43 -2.40
CA THR A 30 -14.87 -23.94 -3.63
C THR A 30 -13.92 -23.72 -4.80
N PHE A 31 -13.53 -24.81 -5.47
CA PHE A 31 -12.70 -24.76 -6.67
C PHE A 31 -13.59 -25.00 -7.91
N PRO A 32 -13.72 -24.02 -8.84
CA PRO A 32 -14.69 -24.10 -9.94
C PRO A 32 -14.35 -25.11 -11.04
N GLY A 33 -13.13 -25.66 -11.02
CA GLY A 33 -12.64 -26.63 -12.00
C GLY A 33 -11.59 -27.55 -11.39
N ARG A 34 -10.99 -28.38 -12.24
CA ARG A 34 -9.99 -29.40 -11.85
C ARG A 34 -8.60 -28.82 -11.60
N TRP A 35 -8.23 -27.75 -12.31
CA TRP A 35 -6.99 -26.99 -12.08
C TRP A 35 -7.13 -25.56 -12.57
N TRP A 36 -6.28 -24.68 -12.04
CA TRP A 36 -6.19 -23.30 -12.46
C TRP A 36 -5.44 -23.22 -13.79
N ASP A 37 -6.03 -22.55 -14.77
CA ASP A 37 -5.37 -22.23 -16.04
C ASP A 37 -5.51 -20.72 -16.27
N PRO A 38 -4.40 -19.95 -16.20
CA PRO A 38 -4.44 -18.51 -16.36
C PRO A 38 -4.63 -18.04 -17.81
N VAL A 39 -4.53 -18.94 -18.80
CA VAL A 39 -4.55 -18.61 -20.24
C VAL A 39 -5.80 -19.17 -20.92
N ASN A 40 -6.13 -20.44 -20.69
CA ASN A 40 -7.21 -21.13 -21.38
C ASN A 40 -8.31 -21.57 -20.41
N THR A 41 -9.21 -20.64 -20.09
CA THR A 41 -10.28 -20.85 -19.11
C THR A 41 -11.57 -21.40 -19.74
N GLU A 42 -11.63 -21.50 -21.08
CA GLU A 42 -12.82 -21.98 -21.81
C GLU A 42 -12.82 -23.50 -22.00
N GLU A 43 -11.69 -24.17 -21.74
CA GLU A 43 -11.67 -25.62 -21.58
C GLU A 43 -12.55 -26.04 -20.39
N LYS A 44 -13.45 -27.01 -20.63
CA LYS A 44 -14.55 -27.38 -19.73
C LYS A 44 -14.17 -27.87 -18.32
N LYS A 45 -12.90 -27.82 -17.92
CA LYS A 45 -12.42 -28.35 -16.64
C LYS A 45 -11.36 -27.49 -15.97
N THR A 46 -11.04 -26.30 -16.48
CA THR A 46 -10.11 -25.35 -15.83
C THR A 46 -10.88 -24.20 -15.19
N PHE A 47 -10.19 -23.34 -14.45
CA PHE A 47 -10.79 -22.10 -13.93
C PHE A 47 -9.77 -20.96 -13.88
N SER A 48 -10.26 -19.72 -13.93
CA SER A 48 -9.47 -18.50 -13.69
C SER A 48 -9.46 -18.07 -12.23
N ILE A 49 -8.51 -17.21 -11.82
CA ILE A 49 -8.56 -16.60 -10.49
C ILE A 49 -9.84 -15.82 -10.27
N GLU A 50 -10.37 -15.11 -11.27
CA GLU A 50 -11.66 -14.43 -11.16
C GLU A 50 -12.79 -15.39 -10.76
N GLN A 51 -12.91 -16.54 -11.43
CA GLN A 51 -13.92 -17.55 -11.12
C GLN A 51 -13.71 -18.12 -9.71
N PHE A 52 -12.46 -18.42 -9.33
CA PHE A 52 -12.14 -18.91 -8.00
C PHE A 52 -12.57 -17.92 -6.92
N LEU A 53 -12.25 -16.63 -7.08
CA LEU A 53 -12.64 -15.59 -6.13
C LEU A 53 -14.16 -15.49 -6.02
N LYS A 54 -14.88 -15.41 -7.14
CA LYS A 54 -16.35 -15.31 -7.17
C LYS A 54 -17.04 -16.43 -6.40
N HIS A 55 -16.54 -17.67 -6.48
CA HIS A 55 -17.12 -18.81 -5.75
C HIS A 55 -16.80 -18.82 -4.24
N ASN A 56 -15.84 -18.01 -3.79
CA ASN A 56 -15.37 -17.97 -2.40
C ASN A 56 -15.72 -16.67 -1.66
N MET A 57 -16.54 -15.79 -2.26
CA MET A 57 -16.94 -14.50 -1.68
C MET A 57 -17.89 -14.59 -0.48
N HIS A 58 -18.28 -15.79 -0.05
CA HIS A 58 -19.02 -16.00 1.21
C HIS A 58 -18.19 -15.65 2.46
N ARG A 59 -16.90 -15.38 2.30
CA ARG A 59 -15.98 -14.89 3.33
C ARG A 59 -15.03 -13.84 2.75
N PRO A 60 -14.45 -12.96 3.58
CA PRO A 60 -13.37 -12.08 3.13
C PRO A 60 -12.17 -12.87 2.60
N VAL A 61 -11.66 -12.46 1.44
CA VAL A 61 -10.50 -13.07 0.79
C VAL A 61 -9.31 -12.14 0.89
N PHE A 62 -8.16 -12.68 1.30
CA PHE A 62 -6.92 -11.93 1.44
C PHE A 62 -5.82 -12.58 0.61
N VAL A 63 -4.95 -11.74 0.05
CA VAL A 63 -3.74 -12.16 -0.64
C VAL A 63 -2.52 -11.60 0.07
N CYS A 64 -1.65 -12.49 0.52
CA CYS A 64 -0.36 -12.18 1.12
C CYS A 64 0.69 -12.34 0.00
N ILE A 65 1.53 -11.33 -0.26
CA ILE A 65 2.58 -11.33 -1.32
C ILE A 65 2.00 -11.16 -2.75
N GLY A 66 0.75 -10.67 -2.86
CA GLY A 66 0.13 -10.32 -4.13
C GLY A 66 -0.47 -11.51 -4.90
N LEU A 67 -1.01 -11.21 -6.08
CA LEU A 67 -1.49 -12.19 -7.06
C LEU A 67 -0.49 -12.28 -8.21
N THR A 68 -0.39 -13.46 -8.82
CA THR A 68 0.45 -13.65 -10.02
C THR A 68 0.05 -12.70 -11.15
N GLU A 69 1.04 -12.05 -11.76
CA GLU A 69 0.81 -11.17 -12.91
C GLU A 69 0.33 -11.94 -14.16
N GLY A 70 0.60 -13.25 -14.20
CA GLY A 70 0.20 -14.13 -15.31
C GLY A 70 -1.30 -14.36 -15.45
N ASP A 71 -2.13 -13.94 -14.48
CA ASP A 71 -3.60 -14.01 -14.57
C ASP A 71 -4.24 -12.66 -14.22
N PRO A 72 -4.53 -11.82 -15.22
CA PRO A 72 -5.18 -10.53 -15.00
C PRO A 72 -6.72 -10.62 -14.89
N SER A 73 -7.32 -11.81 -14.95
CA SER A 73 -8.79 -11.99 -15.04
C SER A 73 -9.56 -11.30 -13.91
N TRP A 74 -8.96 -11.21 -12.72
CA TRP A 74 -9.59 -10.64 -11.53
C TRP A 74 -9.67 -9.10 -11.56
N LYS A 75 -8.79 -8.41 -12.31
CA LYS A 75 -8.61 -6.94 -12.26
C LYS A 75 -9.87 -6.15 -12.58
N ARG A 76 -10.76 -6.71 -13.41
CA ARG A 76 -12.06 -6.09 -13.78
C ARG A 76 -13.14 -6.24 -12.72
N SER A 77 -13.01 -7.25 -11.85
CA SER A 77 -14.07 -7.67 -10.92
C SER A 77 -13.74 -7.38 -9.47
N PHE A 78 -12.45 -7.27 -9.13
CA PHE A 78 -12.00 -7.02 -7.77
C PHE A 78 -10.99 -5.88 -7.70
N SER A 79 -11.13 -5.07 -6.65
CA SER A 79 -10.14 -4.12 -6.16
C SER A 79 -9.31 -4.75 -5.04
N ARG A 80 -8.08 -4.26 -4.86
CA ARG A 80 -7.19 -4.63 -3.76
C ARG A 80 -7.16 -3.51 -2.75
N TRP A 81 -7.54 -3.78 -1.51
CA TRP A 81 -7.46 -2.80 -0.42
C TRP A 81 -6.39 -3.25 0.57
N PRO A 82 -5.52 -2.35 1.05
CA PRO A 82 -4.41 -2.73 1.92
C PRO A 82 -4.93 -3.29 3.24
N TRP A 83 -4.36 -4.40 3.67
CA TRP A 83 -4.59 -5.04 4.97
C TRP A 83 -3.25 -5.45 5.56
N GLY A 84 -2.40 -4.44 5.80
CA GLY A 84 -1.08 -4.67 6.35
C GLY A 84 -0.12 -5.34 5.35
N VAL A 85 0.48 -6.50 5.68
CA VAL A 85 1.31 -7.26 4.72
C VAL A 85 0.46 -7.91 3.63
N CYS A 86 -0.85 -8.03 3.85
CA CYS A 86 -1.81 -8.58 2.90
C CYS A 86 -2.57 -7.47 2.17
N GLU A 87 -3.35 -7.87 1.19
CA GLU A 87 -4.40 -7.06 0.58
C GLU A 87 -5.72 -7.83 0.69
N GLN A 88 -6.81 -7.14 1.03
CA GLN A 88 -8.15 -7.69 0.91
C GLN A 88 -8.62 -7.56 -0.55
N LEU A 89 -9.11 -8.65 -1.13
CA LEU A 89 -9.79 -8.64 -2.41
C LEU A 89 -11.26 -8.32 -2.20
N VAL A 90 -11.72 -7.24 -2.82
CA VAL A 90 -13.05 -6.69 -2.63
C VAL A 90 -13.71 -6.48 -3.98
N PRO A 91 -14.98 -6.85 -4.21
CA PRO A 91 -15.64 -6.60 -5.49
C PRO A 91 -15.59 -5.11 -5.85
N VAL A 92 -15.31 -4.77 -7.11
CA VAL A 92 -15.11 -3.37 -7.56
C VAL A 92 -16.30 -2.43 -7.27
N LYS A 93 -17.52 -2.98 -7.16
CA LYS A 93 -18.73 -2.23 -6.85
C LYS A 93 -18.91 -1.95 -5.35
N THR A 94 -18.03 -2.44 -4.49
CA THR A 94 -18.12 -2.25 -3.05
C THR A 94 -17.79 -0.79 -2.73
N PRO A 95 -18.69 -0.04 -2.06
CA PRO A 95 -18.39 1.33 -1.66
C PRO A 95 -17.16 1.36 -0.75
N PHE A 96 -16.22 2.26 -1.05
CA PHE A 96 -15.04 2.49 -0.24
C PHE A 96 -15.24 3.69 0.67
N ASP A 97 -15.05 3.49 1.97
CA ASP A 97 -15.07 4.54 3.00
C ASP A 97 -13.62 4.74 3.50
N PRO A 98 -12.94 5.82 3.06
CA PRO A 98 -11.54 6.06 3.36
C PRO A 98 -11.24 6.17 4.85
N GLU A 99 -12.04 6.92 5.61
CA GLU A 99 -11.81 7.17 7.04
C GLU A 99 -12.04 5.90 7.85
N LYS A 100 -13.12 5.18 7.56
CA LYS A 100 -13.39 3.90 8.23
C LYS A 100 -12.28 2.90 7.92
N TRP A 101 -11.79 2.86 6.68
CA TRP A 101 -10.70 1.96 6.31
C TRP A 101 -9.39 2.34 7.01
N ALA A 102 -9.03 3.63 6.99
CA ALA A 102 -7.86 4.16 7.68
C ALA A 102 -7.87 3.80 9.17
N HIS A 103 -8.99 4.02 9.87
CA HIS A 103 -9.13 3.67 11.27
C HIS A 103 -8.99 2.16 11.50
N LYS A 104 -9.63 1.35 10.64
CA LYS A 104 -9.61 -0.11 10.74
C LYS A 104 -8.22 -0.71 10.55
N THR A 105 -7.36 -0.08 9.75
CA THR A 105 -6.04 -0.64 9.40
C THR A 105 -4.88 -0.04 10.20
N LEU A 106 -5.09 1.05 10.94
CA LEU A 106 -4.04 1.79 11.63
C LEU A 106 -3.22 0.93 12.61
N GLU A 107 -3.91 0.08 13.38
CA GLU A 107 -3.30 -0.69 14.46
C GLU A 107 -3.26 -2.21 14.16
N LEU A 108 -3.27 -2.61 12.89
CA LEU A 108 -3.30 -4.03 12.52
C LEU A 108 -2.11 -4.84 13.06
N TYR A 109 -0.96 -4.20 13.28
CA TYR A 109 0.26 -4.87 13.73
C TYR A 109 0.88 -4.23 14.96
N ASN A 110 0.96 -5.01 16.03
CA ASN A 110 1.83 -4.73 17.17
C ASN A 110 3.22 -5.37 16.96
N TRP A 111 3.86 -5.03 15.84
CA TRP A 111 5.19 -5.56 15.53
C TRP A 111 6.26 -4.79 16.30
N SER A 112 7.04 -5.48 17.13
CA SER A 112 7.96 -4.83 18.07
C SER A 112 9.44 -4.94 17.69
N GLN A 113 9.77 -5.67 16.62
CA GLN A 113 11.18 -5.82 16.23
C GLN A 113 11.71 -4.51 15.64
N PRO A 114 12.87 -4.01 16.10
CA PRO A 114 13.50 -2.83 15.52
C PRO A 114 13.74 -3.00 14.02
N ASN A 115 13.75 -1.91 13.26
CA ASN A 115 13.88 -1.97 11.81
C ASN A 115 15.15 -2.72 11.36
N ASP A 116 16.31 -2.40 11.92
CA ASP A 116 17.62 -2.91 11.48
C ASP A 116 18.21 -4.00 12.41
N SER A 117 17.37 -4.79 13.09
CA SER A 117 17.83 -5.78 14.08
C SER A 117 18.35 -7.10 13.52
N PHE A 118 18.12 -7.41 12.25
CA PHE A 118 18.45 -8.70 11.64
C PHE A 118 19.60 -8.59 10.62
N HIS A 119 20.34 -9.68 10.44
CA HIS A 119 21.44 -9.74 9.48
C HIS A 119 20.96 -9.44 8.05
N PRO A 120 21.64 -8.60 7.25
CA PRO A 120 21.15 -8.15 5.94
C PRO A 120 20.80 -9.26 4.95
N GLY A 121 21.53 -10.39 4.99
CA GLY A 121 21.28 -11.54 4.11
C GLY A 121 20.25 -12.55 4.62
N SER A 122 19.49 -12.24 5.67
CA SER A 122 18.57 -13.19 6.32
C SER A 122 17.13 -13.05 5.83
N TRP A 123 16.35 -14.13 5.93
CA TRP A 123 14.90 -14.07 5.65
C TRP A 123 14.17 -13.27 6.71
N GLU A 124 14.68 -13.25 7.95
CA GLU A 124 14.17 -12.45 9.05
C GLU A 124 14.25 -10.96 8.73
N ARG A 125 15.34 -10.51 8.08
CA ARG A 125 15.46 -9.14 7.59
C ARG A 125 14.36 -8.80 6.60
N VAL A 126 14.16 -9.64 5.59
CA VAL A 126 13.11 -9.43 4.56
C VAL A 126 11.72 -9.40 5.19
N ALA A 127 11.41 -10.35 6.07
CA ALA A 127 10.13 -10.38 6.77
C ALA A 127 9.93 -9.15 7.66
N ASN A 128 10.98 -8.70 8.37
CA ASN A 128 10.92 -7.51 9.21
C ASN A 128 10.65 -6.26 8.38
N GLU A 129 11.35 -6.09 7.25
CA GLU A 129 11.12 -4.97 6.33
C GLU A 129 9.67 -4.94 5.84
N GLU A 130 9.09 -6.07 5.44
CA GLU A 130 7.68 -6.17 5.05
C GLU A 130 6.72 -5.76 6.17
N MET A 131 6.99 -6.17 7.41
CA MET A 131 6.21 -5.76 8.58
C MET A 131 6.32 -4.25 8.86
N TRP A 132 7.48 -3.65 8.58
CA TRP A 132 7.64 -2.21 8.63
C TRP A 132 6.84 -1.52 7.53
N GLN A 133 7.03 -1.89 6.26
CA GLN A 133 6.34 -1.28 5.13
C GLN A 133 4.81 -1.42 5.22
N ALA A 134 4.32 -2.52 5.78
CA ALA A 134 2.90 -2.77 6.04
C ALA A 134 2.19 -1.61 6.76
N ARG A 135 2.86 -0.91 7.68
CA ARG A 135 2.26 0.21 8.42
C ARG A 135 1.88 1.37 7.50
N MET A 136 2.66 1.61 6.44
CA MET A 136 2.45 2.71 5.51
C MET A 136 1.42 2.39 4.41
N LYS A 137 1.09 1.12 4.17
CA LYS A 137 0.34 0.73 2.96
C LYS A 137 -1.01 1.42 2.82
N THR A 138 -1.71 1.66 3.93
CA THR A 138 -2.98 2.40 3.87
C THR A 138 -2.78 3.87 3.52
N ALA A 139 -1.79 4.54 4.11
CA ALA A 139 -1.48 5.93 3.79
C ALA A 139 -1.07 6.06 2.32
N PHE A 140 -0.25 5.13 1.81
CA PHE A 140 0.13 5.07 0.40
C PHE A 140 -1.07 4.83 -0.52
N PHE A 141 -1.92 3.85 -0.22
CA PHE A 141 -3.11 3.55 -1.00
C PHE A 141 -4.05 4.76 -1.12
N LEU A 142 -4.26 5.49 -0.03
CA LEU A 142 -5.09 6.69 -0.04
C LEU A 142 -4.48 7.83 -0.86
N PHE A 143 -3.15 7.95 -0.85
CA PHE A 143 -2.43 8.89 -1.70
C PHE A 143 -2.62 8.58 -3.18
N ASP A 144 -2.41 7.32 -3.58
CA ASP A 144 -2.58 6.83 -4.95
C ASP A 144 -4.06 6.97 -5.41
N LEU A 145 -5.00 6.67 -4.53
CA LEU A 145 -6.42 6.86 -4.80
C LEU A 145 -6.74 8.34 -5.06
N ALA A 146 -6.11 9.27 -4.35
CA ALA A 146 -6.33 10.71 -4.52
C ALA A 146 -5.94 11.22 -5.92
N GLU A 147 -4.95 10.60 -6.57
CA GLU A 147 -4.49 11.00 -7.92
C GLU A 147 -5.58 10.82 -8.98
N ASN A 148 -6.55 9.93 -8.73
CA ASN A 148 -7.62 9.58 -9.66
C ASN A 148 -8.99 10.18 -9.28
N MET A 149 -9.02 11.14 -8.36
CA MET A 149 -10.27 11.68 -7.80
C MET A 149 -10.49 13.14 -8.18
N GLU A 150 -11.76 13.55 -8.17
CA GLU A 150 -12.18 14.94 -8.33
C GLU A 150 -11.68 15.81 -7.17
N LYS A 151 -11.55 17.12 -7.40
CA LYS A 151 -10.80 18.05 -6.52
C LYS A 151 -11.14 17.95 -5.02
N GLU A 152 -12.43 17.90 -4.67
CA GLU A 152 -12.83 17.87 -3.25
C GLU A 152 -12.48 16.53 -2.59
N GLN A 153 -12.80 15.42 -3.24
CA GLN A 153 -12.44 14.08 -2.76
C GLN A 153 -10.92 13.88 -2.76
N GLN A 154 -10.22 14.40 -3.76
CA GLN A 154 -8.76 14.36 -3.85
C GLN A 154 -8.11 15.06 -2.65
N ALA A 155 -8.53 16.29 -2.34
CA ALA A 155 -8.00 17.04 -1.21
C ALA A 155 -8.25 16.29 0.12
N ARG A 156 -9.40 15.63 0.25
CA ARG A 156 -9.74 14.78 1.40
C ARG A 156 -8.83 13.59 1.56
N LEU A 157 -8.56 12.88 0.48
CA LEU A 157 -7.71 11.70 0.50
C LEU A 157 -6.25 12.07 0.75
N TYR A 158 -5.75 13.19 0.19
CA TYR A 158 -4.42 13.69 0.51
C TYR A 158 -4.28 14.08 1.98
N GLU A 159 -5.29 14.73 2.56
CA GLU A 159 -5.28 15.07 3.99
C GLU A 159 -5.25 13.81 4.86
N LEU A 160 -6.11 12.83 4.57
CA LEU A 160 -6.16 11.58 5.32
C LEU A 160 -4.83 10.81 5.21
N SER A 161 -4.26 10.72 4.01
CA SER A 161 -2.95 10.12 3.79
C SER A 161 -1.85 10.82 4.58
N TYR A 162 -1.79 12.15 4.49
CA TYR A 162 -0.82 12.97 5.22
C TYR A 162 -0.92 12.78 6.74
N ASN A 163 -2.15 12.79 7.28
CA ASN A 163 -2.38 12.60 8.72
C ASN A 163 -1.96 11.21 9.19
N LEU A 164 -2.22 10.16 8.40
CA LEU A 164 -1.74 8.81 8.69
C LEU A 164 -0.21 8.73 8.67
N TYR A 165 0.45 9.30 7.66
CA TYR A 165 1.91 9.35 7.62
C TYR A 165 2.48 10.10 8.83
N CYS A 166 1.90 11.24 9.20
CA CYS A 166 2.31 11.98 10.40
C CYS A 166 2.17 11.11 11.65
N HIS A 167 1.01 10.48 11.85
CA HIS A 167 0.74 9.64 13.01
C HIS A 167 1.78 8.51 13.13
N ILE A 168 2.10 7.83 12.03
CA ILE A 168 2.99 6.68 12.08
C ILE A 168 4.45 7.11 12.16
N VAL A 169 4.88 8.11 11.39
CA VAL A 169 6.29 8.57 11.39
C VAL A 169 6.64 9.26 12.70
N ASP A 170 5.75 10.10 13.25
CA ASP A 170 6.02 10.84 14.48
C ASP A 170 6.00 9.95 15.73
N ALA A 171 5.34 8.78 15.67
CA ALA A 171 5.31 7.81 16.76
C ALA A 171 6.58 6.94 16.86
N GLN A 172 7.49 7.00 15.88
CA GLN A 172 8.65 6.10 15.80
C GLN A 172 9.96 6.87 15.93
N VAL A 173 10.85 6.37 16.79
CA VAL A 173 12.21 6.93 16.96
C VAL A 173 13.10 6.57 15.76
N ASP A 174 12.97 5.34 15.29
CA ASP A 174 13.67 4.82 14.11
C ASP A 174 12.66 4.14 13.17
N TYR A 175 12.90 4.26 11.86
CA TYR A 175 11.98 3.82 10.82
C TYR A 175 12.68 3.78 9.45
N PRO A 176 12.20 2.98 8.48
CA PRO A 176 12.76 2.91 7.12
C PRO A 176 12.91 4.27 6.41
N ALA A 177 14.01 4.48 5.69
CA ALA A 177 14.31 5.76 5.06
C ALA A 177 13.22 6.23 4.09
N ASN A 178 12.62 5.32 3.32
CA ASN A 178 11.57 5.63 2.36
C ASN A 178 10.33 6.29 2.99
N TRP A 179 10.09 6.16 4.30
CA TRP A 179 8.98 6.85 4.97
C TRP A 179 9.16 8.35 4.97
N ASP A 180 10.40 8.85 5.06
CA ASP A 180 10.67 10.29 4.93
C ASP A 180 10.25 10.80 3.54
N LYS A 181 10.60 10.05 2.48
CA LYS A 181 10.19 10.38 1.11
C LYS A 181 8.67 10.39 0.95
N ASN A 182 8.00 9.35 1.46
CA ASN A 182 6.56 9.21 1.35
C ASN A 182 5.80 10.31 2.10
N LEU A 183 6.21 10.65 3.32
CA LEU A 183 5.61 11.73 4.09
C LEU A 183 5.84 13.10 3.43
N ALA A 184 7.01 13.32 2.83
CA ALA A 184 7.29 14.55 2.11
C ALA A 184 6.41 14.70 0.85
N LEU A 185 6.15 13.61 0.13
CA LEU A 185 5.22 13.55 -1.00
C LEU A 185 3.78 13.77 -0.55
N ALA A 186 3.34 13.16 0.55
CA ALA A 186 2.00 13.37 1.09
C ALA A 186 1.74 14.83 1.48
N ALA A 187 2.72 15.47 2.13
CA ALA A 187 2.66 16.89 2.47
C ALA A 187 2.56 17.78 1.21
N GLU A 188 3.29 17.43 0.16
CA GLU A 188 3.31 18.17 -1.10
C GLU A 188 2.03 17.96 -1.93
N GLY A 189 1.48 16.75 -1.96
CA GLY A 189 0.15 16.48 -2.54
C GLY A 189 -0.94 17.29 -1.83
N LEU A 190 -0.91 17.33 -0.50
CA LEU A 190 -1.85 18.15 0.29
C LEU A 190 -1.69 19.65 0.02
N LEU A 191 -0.46 20.15 -0.10
CA LEU A 191 -0.18 21.53 -0.50
C LEU A 191 -0.81 21.89 -1.84
N ARG A 192 -0.65 21.03 -2.86
CA ARG A 192 -1.26 21.24 -4.19
C ARG A 192 -2.78 21.27 -4.15
N SER A 193 -3.38 20.57 -3.19
CA SER A 193 -4.83 20.55 -2.98
C SER A 193 -5.38 21.71 -2.12
N GLY A 194 -4.54 22.69 -1.75
CA GLY A 194 -4.95 23.87 -0.98
C GLY A 194 -4.82 23.74 0.53
N GLY A 195 -4.15 22.70 1.03
CA GLY A 195 -3.74 22.59 2.45
C GLY A 195 -4.81 22.19 3.46
N ARG A 196 -6.11 22.25 3.12
CA ARG A 196 -7.25 21.72 3.91
C ARG A 196 -7.19 22.05 5.42
N GLY A 197 -6.86 23.28 5.78
CA GLY A 197 -6.80 23.73 7.18
C GLY A 197 -5.45 23.48 7.87
N HIS A 198 -4.51 22.78 7.23
CA HIS A 198 -3.11 22.79 7.64
C HIS A 198 -2.43 24.08 7.19
N GLY A 199 -1.57 24.64 8.04
CA GLY A 199 -0.78 25.82 7.70
C GLY A 199 0.17 25.53 6.53
N LEU A 200 0.08 26.32 5.46
CA LEU A 200 0.91 26.16 4.26
C LEU A 200 2.41 26.19 4.59
N ASP A 201 2.84 27.07 5.50
CA ASP A 201 4.22 27.14 5.97
C ASP A 201 4.68 25.84 6.66
N SER A 202 3.79 25.24 7.45
CA SER A 202 4.04 23.97 8.14
C SER A 202 4.21 22.83 7.15
N LEU A 203 3.31 22.72 6.17
CA LEU A 203 3.40 21.68 5.14
C LEU A 203 4.67 21.83 4.28
N LEU A 204 5.01 23.06 3.87
CA LEU A 204 6.24 23.34 3.13
C LEU A 204 7.47 22.96 3.93
N SER A 205 7.52 23.39 5.19
CA SER A 205 8.63 23.08 6.11
C SER A 205 8.75 21.57 6.36
N ARG A 206 7.63 20.87 6.50
CA ARG A 206 7.59 19.42 6.73
C ARG A 206 8.07 18.65 5.50
N SER A 207 7.61 19.01 4.30
CA SER A 207 8.07 18.39 3.05
C SER A 207 9.58 18.61 2.83
N ILE A 208 10.08 19.84 3.02
CA ILE A 208 11.52 20.16 2.92
C ILE A 208 12.34 19.32 3.91
N ARG A 209 11.88 19.23 5.17
CA ARG A 209 12.57 18.49 6.24
C ARG A 209 12.73 17.02 5.89
N HIS A 210 11.63 16.35 5.53
CA HIS A 210 11.68 14.91 5.28
C HIS A 210 12.36 14.57 3.96
N PHE A 211 12.20 15.35 2.87
CA PHE A 211 13.02 15.13 1.67
C PHE A 211 14.52 15.33 1.95
N SER A 212 14.89 16.31 2.75
CA SER A 212 16.30 16.53 3.12
C SER A 212 16.85 15.35 3.93
N ARG A 213 16.08 14.86 4.92
CA ARG A 213 16.44 13.67 5.73
C ARG A 213 16.55 12.42 4.86
N TYR A 214 15.63 12.22 3.92
CA TYR A 214 15.69 11.11 2.97
C TYR A 214 17.00 11.12 2.18
N LEU A 215 17.40 12.27 1.60
CA LEU A 215 18.65 12.38 0.84
C LEU A 215 19.91 12.21 1.67
N GLN A 216 19.85 12.45 2.98
CA GLN A 216 20.96 12.18 3.88
C GLN A 216 21.13 10.67 4.12
N ARG A 217 20.03 9.93 4.18
CA ARG A 217 20.00 8.48 4.44
C ARG A 217 20.22 7.66 3.17
N GLU A 218 19.71 8.16 2.04
CA GLU A 218 19.77 7.52 0.71
C GLU A 218 20.49 8.43 -0.31
N PRO A 219 21.79 8.72 -0.14
CA PRO A 219 22.51 9.68 -0.98
C PRO A 219 22.70 9.20 -2.43
N THR A 220 22.61 7.89 -2.68
CA THR A 220 22.79 7.25 -3.99
C THR A 220 21.48 7.02 -4.74
N ASP A 221 20.33 7.48 -4.22
CA ASP A 221 19.04 7.35 -4.89
C ASP A 221 19.09 7.98 -6.31
N PRO A 222 18.67 7.26 -7.38
CA PRO A 222 18.68 7.77 -8.74
C PRO A 222 17.87 9.05 -8.96
N GLN A 223 16.85 9.28 -8.14
CA GLN A 223 15.97 10.46 -8.15
C GLN A 223 16.51 11.61 -7.27
N SER A 224 17.70 11.47 -6.67
CA SER A 224 18.27 12.49 -5.77
C SER A 224 18.33 13.89 -6.38
N LYS A 225 18.67 14.02 -7.67
CA LYS A 225 18.66 15.32 -8.39
C LYS A 225 17.26 15.94 -8.45
N ALA A 226 16.23 15.14 -8.74
CA ALA A 226 14.85 15.60 -8.79
C ALA A 226 14.38 16.05 -7.40
N ILE A 227 14.68 15.28 -6.36
CA ILE A 227 14.32 15.62 -4.97
C ILE A 227 15.01 16.93 -4.54
N ARG A 228 16.28 17.16 -4.89
CA ARG A 228 16.98 18.43 -4.61
C ARG A 228 16.33 19.62 -5.31
N SER A 229 15.85 19.43 -6.54
CA SER A 229 15.10 20.46 -7.28
C SER A 229 13.80 20.81 -6.56
N ILE A 230 13.03 19.79 -6.13
CA ILE A 230 11.80 19.96 -5.36
C ILE A 230 12.07 20.72 -4.05
N ILE A 231 13.11 20.35 -3.28
CA ILE A 231 13.49 21.06 -2.06
C ILE A 231 13.76 22.55 -2.33
N THR A 232 14.49 22.86 -3.41
CA THR A 232 14.80 24.24 -3.80
C THR A 232 13.53 25.02 -4.10
N HIS A 233 12.61 24.43 -4.87
CA HIS A 233 11.31 25.03 -5.17
C HIS A 233 10.48 25.29 -3.90
N LEU A 234 10.34 24.29 -3.04
CA LEU A 234 9.56 24.40 -1.79
C LEU A 234 10.12 25.48 -0.85
N ARG A 235 11.46 25.62 -0.76
CA ARG A 235 12.10 26.68 0.03
C ARG A 235 11.71 28.06 -0.48
N LYS A 236 11.78 28.26 -1.80
CA LYS A 236 11.38 29.51 -2.45
C LYS A 236 9.92 29.87 -2.16
N GLU A 237 9.00 28.91 -2.27
CA GLU A 237 7.58 29.14 -1.99
C GLU A 237 7.32 29.46 -0.52
N ARG A 238 8.02 28.79 0.40
CA ARG A 238 7.93 29.07 1.83
C ARG A 238 8.43 30.47 2.18
N ASP A 239 9.58 30.86 1.63
CA ASP A 239 10.17 32.16 1.93
C ASP A 239 9.25 33.29 1.40
N LYS A 240 8.70 33.15 0.19
CA LYS A 240 7.66 34.06 -0.34
C LYS A 240 6.42 34.14 0.57
N LEU A 241 5.94 33.00 1.07
CA LEU A 241 4.78 32.96 1.96
C LEU A 241 5.05 33.74 3.25
N ARG A 242 6.23 33.55 3.84
CA ARG A 242 6.64 34.25 5.07
C ARG A 242 6.81 35.74 4.85
N ASP A 243 7.35 36.16 3.71
CA ASP A 243 7.51 37.58 3.39
C ASP A 243 6.15 38.27 3.24
N ARG A 244 5.17 37.61 2.60
CA ARG A 244 3.78 38.10 2.50
C ARG A 244 3.05 38.20 3.83
N GLN A 245 3.49 37.47 4.85
CA GLN A 245 2.90 37.52 6.20
C GLN A 245 3.54 38.59 7.09
N LYS A 246 4.68 39.15 6.67
CA LYS A 246 5.42 40.20 7.40
C LYS A 246 5.09 41.62 6.94
N GLY A 247 4.57 41.77 5.71
CA GLY A 247 4.06 43.03 5.16
C GLY A 247 2.56 43.15 5.35
#